data_AF-A0A3D5P3L8-F1
#
_entry.id   AF-A0A3D5P3L8-F1
#
_cell.length_a   1.000
_cell.length_b   1.000
_cell.length_c   1.000
_cell.angle_alpha   90.00
_cell.angle_beta   90.00
_cell.angle_gamma   90.00
#
_symmetry.space_group_name_H-M   'P 1'
#
loop_
_entity.id
_entity.type
_entity.pdbx_description
1 polymer ?
#
loop_
_entity_poly.entity_id
_entity_poly.type
_entity_poly.pdbx_seq_one_letter_code
_entity_poly.pdbx_strand_id
1 'polypeptide(L)'
;ELSELTNYSIWIEALTQNAWDTGAGWGLVLTYAIYMRANEDTALNAFVIGFGNNSMSLLAGIMVLCTVFSVMPVAEAEAMLATSGNEGLTFIWVPQLFQQIPGGQFFQALFFLALVFAAWTSLVAMIEMASRLLMDLGFERGRAIGIVGVAGLLLGIPSALKLEIFQNQDWVWGVALMVSGFFFAFAVLKYGVTRFRETFINQSGSDIQIGPWWDWAMRLVAFEAVFLAAWFLWSARSDDFRETWTLFSPYNVGSVVIQFVIVLIILLLLNKRIASAVQRGQEQPAAE
;
A
#
# COMPACT_ATOMS: atom_id res chain seq x y z
N GLU A 1 -19.77 2.21 -20.45
CA GLU A 1 -21.15 2.76 -20.49
C GLU A 1 -21.65 3.02 -19.07
N LEU A 2 -22.68 3.85 -18.84
CA LEU A 2 -23.23 4.10 -17.49
C LEU A 2 -23.83 2.85 -16.84
N SER A 3 -24.22 1.85 -17.65
CA SER A 3 -24.66 0.52 -17.21
C SER A 3 -23.61 -0.20 -16.37
N GLU A 4 -22.32 0.01 -16.65
CA GLU A 4 -21.20 -0.59 -15.90
C GLU A 4 -21.22 -0.18 -14.43
N LEU A 5 -21.72 1.01 -14.10
CA LEU A 5 -21.81 1.46 -12.69
C LEU A 5 -22.78 0.62 -11.85
N THR A 6 -23.63 -0.21 -12.48
CA THR A 6 -24.48 -1.18 -11.78
C THR A 6 -23.73 -2.45 -11.39
N ASN A 7 -22.55 -2.69 -11.97
CA ASN A 7 -21.68 -3.79 -11.59
C ASN A 7 -20.96 -3.48 -10.27
N TYR A 8 -21.26 -4.25 -9.24
CA TYR A 8 -20.67 -4.06 -7.93
C TYR A 8 -19.13 -4.27 -7.93
N SER A 9 -18.60 -5.08 -8.86
CA SER A 9 -17.15 -5.39 -8.93
C SER A 9 -16.33 -4.12 -9.14
N ILE A 10 -16.81 -3.20 -9.98
CA ILE A 10 -16.14 -1.94 -10.28
C ILE A 10 -15.95 -1.09 -9.02
N TRP A 11 -16.95 -1.07 -8.13
CA TRP A 11 -16.86 -0.32 -6.88
C TRP A 11 -15.88 -0.97 -5.91
N ILE A 12 -15.88 -2.29 -5.81
CA ILE A 12 -14.94 -3.02 -4.96
C ILE A 12 -13.50 -2.81 -5.43
N GLU A 13 -13.26 -2.94 -6.74
CA GLU A 13 -11.95 -2.71 -7.35
C GLU A 13 -11.49 -1.26 -7.14
N ALA A 14 -12.37 -0.27 -7.36
CA ALA A 14 -12.04 1.14 -7.17
C ALA A 14 -11.69 1.49 -5.71
N LEU A 15 -12.48 1.00 -4.74
CA LEU A 15 -12.24 1.22 -3.31
C LEU A 15 -10.92 0.57 -2.87
N THR A 16 -10.68 -0.66 -3.32
CA THR A 16 -9.45 -1.40 -3.02
C THR A 16 -8.24 -0.70 -3.63
N GLN A 17 -8.31 -0.32 -4.91
CA GLN A 17 -7.24 0.39 -5.60
C GLN A 17 -6.88 1.69 -4.88
N ASN A 18 -7.87 2.48 -4.46
CA ASN A 18 -7.62 3.72 -3.73
C ASN A 18 -6.92 3.49 -2.37
N ALA A 19 -7.32 2.44 -1.63
CA ALA A 19 -6.68 2.10 -0.37
C ALA A 19 -5.21 1.70 -0.54
N TRP A 20 -4.88 0.93 -1.59
CA TRP A 20 -3.52 0.54 -1.91
C TRP A 20 -2.68 1.68 -2.48
N ASP A 21 -3.25 2.46 -3.40
CA ASP A 21 -2.58 3.58 -4.08
C ASP A 21 -2.16 4.67 -3.08
N THR A 22 -3.03 5.02 -2.13
CA THR A 22 -2.69 5.99 -1.07
C THR A 22 -1.83 5.42 0.05
N GLY A 23 -1.68 4.10 0.11
CA GLY A 23 -0.94 3.41 1.16
C GLY A 23 -1.58 3.54 2.56
N ALA A 24 -2.89 3.76 2.63
CA ALA A 24 -3.60 3.90 3.90
C ALA A 24 -3.51 2.61 4.72
N GLY A 25 -3.03 2.70 5.97
CA GLY A 25 -2.87 1.54 6.86
C GLY A 25 -1.48 0.90 6.87
N TRP A 26 -0.56 1.26 5.96
CA TRP A 26 0.83 0.77 6.03
C TRP A 26 1.63 1.35 7.21
N GLY A 27 1.27 2.54 7.71
CA GLY A 27 2.06 3.26 8.72
C GLY A 27 3.19 4.13 8.15
N LEU A 28 3.30 4.22 6.82
CA LEU A 28 4.28 5.08 6.13
C LEU A 28 4.13 6.55 6.52
N VAL A 29 2.91 7.08 6.44
CA VAL A 29 2.60 8.48 6.81
C VAL A 29 2.85 8.73 8.29
N LEU A 30 2.58 7.74 9.16
CA LEU A 30 2.86 7.85 10.58
C LEU A 30 4.37 7.97 10.85
N THR A 31 5.18 7.24 10.09
CA THR A 31 6.64 7.33 10.19
C THR A 31 7.13 8.72 9.79
N TYR A 32 6.59 9.29 8.71
CA TYR A 32 6.92 10.66 8.31
C TYR A 32 6.42 11.72 9.30
N ALA A 33 5.29 11.48 9.96
CA ALA A 33 4.76 12.38 10.97
C ALA A 33 5.73 12.59 12.16
N ILE A 34 6.62 11.63 12.44
CA ILE A 34 7.66 11.76 13.49
C ILE A 34 8.65 12.89 13.16
N TYR A 35 8.85 13.19 11.86
CA TYR A 35 9.78 14.21 11.39
C TYR A 35 9.10 15.54 11.06
N MET A 36 7.78 15.62 11.19
CA MET A 36 7.02 16.85 10.98
C MET A 36 7.09 17.79 12.19
N ARG A 37 6.84 19.08 11.97
CA ARG A 37 6.73 20.04 13.07
C ARG A 37 5.47 19.77 13.88
N ALA A 38 5.51 20.08 15.17
CA ALA A 38 4.38 19.84 16.08
C ALA A 38 3.09 20.58 15.68
N ASN A 39 3.20 21.68 14.95
CA ASN A 39 2.07 22.54 14.53
C ASN A 39 1.88 22.51 13.00
N GLU A 40 2.12 21.36 12.35
CA GLU A 40 1.81 21.18 10.93
C GLU A 40 0.31 20.95 10.70
N ASP A 41 -0.21 21.47 9.58
CA ASP A 41 -1.59 21.20 9.17
C ASP A 41 -1.70 19.79 8.54
N THR A 42 -2.12 18.84 9.36
CA THR A 42 -2.35 17.45 8.93
C THR A 42 -3.50 17.31 7.93
N ALA A 43 -4.52 18.18 7.99
CA ALA A 43 -5.67 18.12 7.11
C ALA A 43 -5.31 18.58 5.69
N LEU A 44 -4.67 19.74 5.57
CA LEU A 44 -4.19 20.24 4.28
C LEU A 44 -3.20 19.27 3.64
N ASN A 45 -2.23 18.78 4.42
CA ASN A 45 -1.24 17.83 3.93
C ASN A 45 -1.90 16.54 3.41
N ALA A 46 -2.89 16.00 4.12
CA ALA A 46 -3.62 14.80 3.67
C ALA A 46 -4.36 15.03 2.33
N PHE A 47 -5.02 16.19 2.17
CA PHE A 47 -5.69 16.53 0.91
C PHE A 47 -4.72 16.72 -0.25
N VAL A 48 -3.60 17.43 -0.03
CA VAL A 48 -2.59 17.68 -1.07
C VAL A 48 -1.94 16.37 -1.52
N ILE A 49 -1.59 15.49 -0.58
CA ILE A 49 -1.03 14.18 -0.88
C ILE A 49 -2.03 13.35 -1.70
N GLY A 50 -3.28 13.23 -1.23
CA GLY A 50 -4.32 12.46 -1.92
C GLY A 50 -4.65 13.01 -3.31
N PHE A 51 -4.75 14.33 -3.45
CA PHE A 51 -5.01 14.98 -4.73
C PHE A 51 -3.84 14.80 -5.71
N GLY A 52 -2.61 15.01 -5.24
CA GLY A 52 -1.40 14.83 -6.04
C GLY A 52 -1.26 13.40 -6.54
N ASN A 53 -1.46 12.42 -5.65
CA ASN A 53 -1.40 11.00 -5.99
C ASN A 53 -2.40 10.64 -7.09
N ASN A 54 -3.69 10.91 -6.86
CA ASN A 54 -4.75 10.59 -7.82
C ASN A 54 -4.60 11.33 -9.16
N SER A 55 -4.12 12.57 -9.13
CA SER A 55 -3.86 13.33 -10.37
C SER A 55 -2.76 12.68 -11.20
N MET A 56 -1.69 12.20 -10.57
CA MET A 56 -0.62 11.47 -11.26
C MET A 56 -1.10 10.11 -11.79
N SER A 57 -1.88 9.36 -11.00
CA SER A 57 -2.50 8.10 -11.43
C SER A 57 -3.40 8.30 -12.65
N LEU A 58 -4.20 9.36 -12.68
CA LEU A 58 -5.05 9.71 -13.82
C LEU A 58 -4.22 10.08 -15.06
N LEU A 59 -3.18 10.90 -14.91
CA LEU A 59 -2.29 11.27 -16.01
C LEU A 59 -1.55 10.05 -16.58
N ALA A 60 -1.08 9.15 -15.72
CA ALA A 60 -0.45 7.90 -16.13
C ALA A 60 -1.43 6.99 -16.89
N GLY A 61 -2.66 6.84 -16.38
CA GLY A 61 -3.72 6.09 -17.06
C GLY A 61 -4.07 6.64 -18.43
N ILE A 62 -4.25 7.96 -18.55
CA ILE A 62 -4.49 8.62 -19.84
C ILE A 62 -3.31 8.39 -20.79
N MET A 63 -2.08 8.57 -20.32
CA MET A 63 -0.88 8.38 -21.13
C MET A 63 -0.78 6.94 -21.65
N VAL A 64 -0.99 5.93 -20.80
CA VAL A 64 -0.96 4.52 -21.20
C VAL A 64 -2.07 4.23 -22.20
N LEU A 65 -3.33 4.59 -21.90
CA LEU A 65 -4.46 4.32 -22.79
C LEU A 65 -4.30 5.01 -24.15
N CYS A 66 -3.97 6.30 -24.18
CA CYS A 66 -3.74 7.03 -25.43
C CYS A 66 -2.61 6.41 -26.24
N THR A 67 -1.52 6.00 -25.60
CA THR A 67 -0.39 5.35 -26.29
C THR A 67 -0.84 4.04 -26.92
N VAL A 68 -1.50 3.18 -26.14
CA VAL A 68 -2.02 1.87 -26.58
C VAL A 68 -2.92 2.03 -27.80
N PHE A 69 -3.99 2.82 -27.69
CA PHE A 69 -4.94 3.00 -28.79
C PHE A 69 -4.37 3.76 -30.00
N SER A 70 -3.21 4.42 -29.86
CA SER A 70 -2.57 5.12 -30.98
C SER A 70 -1.70 4.23 -31.88
N VAL A 71 -1.19 3.11 -31.37
CA VAL A 71 -0.21 2.27 -32.09
C VAL A 71 -0.72 0.87 -32.44
N MET A 72 -1.87 0.46 -31.92
CA MET A 72 -2.49 -0.84 -32.23
C MET A 72 -3.96 -0.72 -32.58
N PRO A 73 -4.51 -1.68 -33.35
CA PRO A 73 -5.95 -1.74 -33.62
C PRO A 73 -6.77 -1.85 -32.33
N VAL A 74 -7.95 -1.22 -32.32
CA VAL A 74 -8.84 -1.15 -31.14
C VAL A 74 -9.13 -2.53 -30.54
N ALA A 75 -9.43 -3.53 -31.38
CA ALA A 75 -9.74 -4.88 -30.92
C ALA A 75 -8.56 -5.56 -30.19
N GLU A 76 -7.33 -5.31 -30.63
CA GLU A 76 -6.13 -5.85 -30.00
C GLU A 76 -5.82 -5.11 -28.69
N ALA A 77 -6.02 -3.79 -28.67
CA ALA A 77 -5.91 -2.97 -27.46
C ALA A 77 -6.90 -3.38 -26.36
N GLU A 78 -8.16 -3.64 -26.72
CA GLU A 78 -9.17 -4.09 -25.76
C GLU A 78 -8.85 -5.48 -25.22
N ALA A 79 -8.48 -6.42 -26.10
CA ALA A 79 -8.08 -7.77 -25.68
C ALA A 79 -6.84 -7.74 -24.78
N MET A 80 -5.88 -6.87 -25.08
CA MET A 80 -4.71 -6.63 -24.26
C MET A 80 -5.08 -6.12 -22.87
N LEU A 81 -5.84 -5.04 -22.78
CA LEU A 81 -6.21 -4.41 -21.51
C LEU A 81 -7.06 -5.34 -20.64
N ALA A 82 -7.88 -6.19 -21.26
CA ALA A 82 -8.70 -7.17 -20.54
C ALA A 82 -7.90 -8.35 -19.97
N THR A 83 -6.74 -8.66 -20.54
CA THR A 83 -5.96 -9.87 -20.19
C THR A 83 -4.64 -9.59 -19.49
N SER A 84 -4.16 -8.35 -19.54
CA SER A 84 -2.84 -7.97 -19.02
C SER A 84 -2.94 -7.43 -17.60
N GLY A 85 -2.28 -8.10 -16.65
CA GLY A 85 -1.96 -7.52 -15.34
C GLY A 85 -0.97 -6.36 -15.44
N ASN A 86 -0.74 -5.68 -14.32
CA ASN A 86 0.12 -4.48 -14.24
C ASN A 86 1.54 -4.75 -14.76
N GLU A 87 2.09 -5.93 -14.50
CA GLU A 87 3.41 -6.38 -14.95
C GLU A 87 3.45 -6.59 -16.46
N GLY A 88 2.40 -7.20 -17.03
CA GLY A 88 2.28 -7.41 -18.47
C GLY A 88 2.18 -6.09 -19.22
N LEU A 89 1.33 -5.18 -18.76
CA LEU A 89 1.21 -3.84 -19.35
C LEU A 89 2.56 -3.10 -19.35
N THR A 90 3.25 -3.09 -18.21
CA THR A 90 4.47 -2.31 -18.04
C THR A 90 5.68 -2.92 -18.76
N PHE A 91 5.88 -4.23 -18.69
CA PHE A 91 7.12 -4.88 -19.14
C PHE A 91 7.00 -5.62 -20.47
N ILE A 92 5.79 -5.89 -20.96
CA ILE A 92 5.56 -6.52 -22.27
C ILE A 92 5.06 -5.47 -23.26
N TRP A 93 3.99 -4.77 -22.91
CA TRP A 93 3.30 -3.91 -23.85
C TRP A 93 3.97 -2.56 -24.03
N VAL A 94 4.23 -1.81 -22.96
CA VAL A 94 4.88 -0.49 -23.06
C VAL A 94 6.16 -0.51 -23.93
N PRO A 95 7.08 -1.49 -23.80
CA PRO A 95 8.21 -1.62 -24.73
C PRO A 95 7.82 -1.79 -26.20
N GLN A 96 6.82 -2.62 -26.49
CA GLN A 96 6.33 -2.83 -27.86
C GLN A 96 5.70 -1.56 -28.43
N LEU A 97 4.96 -0.80 -27.60
CA LEU A 97 4.39 0.48 -28.01
C LEU A 97 5.49 1.46 -28.43
N PHE A 98 6.54 1.58 -27.63
CA PHE A 98 7.67 2.45 -27.96
C PHE A 98 8.40 2.02 -29.24
N GLN A 99 8.42 0.74 -29.61
CA GLN A 99 9.03 0.31 -30.87
C GLN A 99 8.28 0.82 -32.12
N GLN A 100 6.99 1.14 -31.99
CA GLN A 100 6.17 1.67 -33.09
C GLN A 100 6.31 3.20 -33.25
N ILE A 101 6.88 3.89 -32.26
CA ILE A 101 6.99 5.35 -32.25
C ILE A 101 8.37 5.78 -32.78
N PRO A 102 8.45 6.75 -33.70
CA PRO A 102 9.72 7.33 -34.12
C PRO A 102 10.53 7.88 -32.92
N GLY A 103 11.76 7.38 -32.74
CA GLY A 103 12.59 7.74 -31.58
C GLY A 103 12.16 7.05 -30.27
N GLY A 104 11.28 6.06 -30.31
CA GLY A 104 10.71 5.46 -29.12
C GLY A 104 11.70 4.76 -28.19
N GLN A 105 12.88 4.32 -28.65
CA GLN A 105 13.94 3.84 -27.76
C GLN A 105 14.36 4.89 -26.70
N PHE A 106 14.42 6.17 -27.10
CA PHE A 106 14.72 7.26 -26.17
C PHE A 106 13.61 7.44 -25.13
N PHE A 107 12.35 7.45 -25.59
CA PHE A 107 11.20 7.58 -24.69
C PHE A 107 11.02 6.35 -23.80
N GLN A 108 11.33 5.15 -24.29
CA GLN A 108 11.36 3.92 -23.51
C GLN A 108 12.39 4.01 -22.38
N ALA A 109 13.60 4.48 -22.67
CA ALA A 109 14.63 4.68 -21.65
C ALA A 109 14.18 5.69 -20.59
N LEU A 110 13.56 6.80 -21.01
CA LEU A 110 13.03 7.81 -20.10
C LEU A 110 11.87 7.28 -19.25
N PHE A 111 10.97 6.49 -19.83
CA PHE A 111 9.86 5.85 -19.13
C PHE A 111 10.36 4.90 -18.04
N PHE A 112 11.29 3.99 -18.35
CA PHE A 112 11.83 3.08 -17.35
C PHE A 112 12.69 3.79 -16.30
N LEU A 113 13.38 4.87 -16.67
CA LEU A 113 14.06 5.72 -15.70
C LEU A 113 13.06 6.37 -14.72
N ALA A 114 11.95 6.90 -15.23
CA ALA A 114 10.88 7.45 -14.40
C ALA A 114 10.25 6.37 -13.50
N LEU A 115 10.04 5.15 -14.04
CA LEU A 115 9.53 4.01 -13.27
C LEU A 115 10.49 3.62 -12.13
N VAL A 116 11.80 3.64 -12.37
CA VAL A 116 12.81 3.42 -11.32
C VAL A 116 12.70 4.49 -10.24
N PHE A 117 12.59 5.78 -10.59
CA PHE A 117 12.43 6.84 -9.60
C PHE A 117 11.12 6.70 -8.80
N ALA A 118 10.01 6.35 -9.45
CA ALA A 118 8.73 6.14 -8.79
C ALA A 118 8.78 4.96 -7.79
N ALA A 119 9.41 3.86 -8.16
CA ALA A 119 9.62 2.72 -7.26
C ALA A 119 10.61 3.06 -6.13
N TRP A 120 11.67 3.81 -6.44
CA TRP A 120 12.71 4.19 -5.49
C TRP A 120 12.17 5.08 -4.36
N THR A 121 11.39 6.10 -4.67
CA THR A 121 10.83 7.01 -3.66
C THR A 121 9.91 6.27 -2.69
N SER A 122 9.10 5.34 -3.20
CA SER A 122 8.25 4.47 -2.37
C SER A 122 9.07 3.53 -1.48
N LEU A 123 10.14 2.94 -2.02
CA LEU A 123 11.03 2.05 -1.27
C LEU A 123 11.74 2.77 -0.13
N VAL A 124 12.15 4.04 -0.31
CA VAL A 124 12.76 4.85 0.76
C VAL A 124 11.81 4.97 1.95
N ALA A 125 10.52 5.22 1.72
CA ALA A 125 9.50 5.29 2.77
C ALA A 125 9.39 3.96 3.53
N MET A 126 9.37 2.85 2.80
CA MET A 126 9.26 1.51 3.38
C MET A 126 10.49 1.13 4.23
N ILE A 127 11.70 1.45 3.75
CA ILE A 127 12.94 1.21 4.49
C ILE A 127 12.97 2.07 5.75
N GLU A 128 12.62 3.35 5.67
CA GLU A 128 12.60 4.26 6.82
C GLU A 128 11.61 3.78 7.88
N MET A 129 10.40 3.37 7.49
CA MET A 129 9.40 2.79 8.39
C MET A 129 9.92 1.55 9.13
N ALA A 130 10.46 0.57 8.40
CA ALA A 130 10.99 -0.65 9.02
C ALA A 130 12.24 -0.35 9.88
N SER A 131 13.07 0.59 9.47
CA SER A 131 14.27 0.98 10.22
C SER A 131 13.90 1.73 11.50
N ARG A 132 12.86 2.57 11.46
CA ARG A 132 12.33 3.28 12.64
C ARG A 132 11.91 2.33 13.74
N LEU A 133 11.24 1.23 13.38
CA LEU A 133 10.88 0.18 14.35
C LEU A 133 12.10 -0.42 15.05
N LEU A 134 13.21 -0.62 14.32
CA LEU A 134 14.46 -1.10 14.93
C LEU A 134 15.15 -0.01 15.77
N MET A 135 15.08 1.25 15.35
CA MET A 135 15.60 2.37 16.14
C MET A 135 14.86 2.53 17.48
N ASP A 136 13.54 2.34 17.48
CA ASP A 136 12.73 2.35 18.71
C ASP A 136 13.04 1.14 19.63
N LEU A 137 13.68 0.09 19.09
CA LEU A 137 14.26 -1.03 19.87
C LEU A 137 15.69 -0.77 20.36
N GLY A 138 16.24 0.43 20.11
CA GLY A 138 17.56 0.85 20.55
C GLY A 138 18.71 0.59 19.57
N PHE A 139 18.41 0.25 18.30
CA PHE A 139 19.46 0.11 17.29
C PHE A 139 19.89 1.47 16.74
N GLU A 140 21.20 1.65 16.52
CA GLU A 140 21.70 2.82 15.79
C GLU A 140 21.16 2.85 14.35
N ARG A 141 20.89 4.06 13.84
CA ARG A 141 20.26 4.27 12.52
C ARG A 141 20.96 3.52 11.39
N GLY A 142 22.29 3.63 11.29
CA GLY A 142 23.04 2.98 10.22
C GLY A 142 22.93 1.45 10.26
N ARG A 143 22.91 0.87 11.46
CA ARG A 143 22.72 -0.56 11.66
C ARG A 143 21.30 -0.99 11.35
N ALA A 144 20.29 -0.22 11.77
CA ALA A 144 18.89 -0.47 11.46
C ALA A 144 18.64 -0.51 9.94
N ILE A 145 19.10 0.52 9.22
CA ILE A 145 18.98 0.60 7.75
C ILE A 145 19.71 -0.57 7.08
N GLY A 146 20.93 -0.90 7.53
CA GLY A 146 21.68 -2.03 6.98
C GLY A 146 20.97 -3.38 7.18
N ILE A 147 20.40 -3.63 8.36
CA ILE A 147 19.63 -4.85 8.65
C ILE A 147 18.40 -4.91 7.76
N VAL A 148 17.60 -3.84 7.71
CA VAL A 148 16.37 -3.78 6.90
C VAL A 148 16.68 -3.94 5.42
N GLY A 149 17.71 -3.26 4.90
CA GLY A 149 18.10 -3.36 3.49
C GLY A 149 18.57 -4.76 3.10
N VAL A 150 19.45 -5.38 3.91
CA VAL A 150 19.92 -6.74 3.65
C VAL A 150 18.79 -7.76 3.79
N ALA A 151 17.95 -7.64 4.82
CA ALA A 151 16.79 -8.50 5.00
C ALA A 151 15.80 -8.35 3.84
N GLY A 152 15.50 -7.13 3.41
CA GLY A 152 14.63 -6.85 2.27
C GLY A 152 15.16 -7.44 0.97
N LEU A 153 16.47 -7.35 0.72
CA LEU A 153 17.09 -7.98 -0.45
C LEU A 153 17.00 -9.51 -0.38
N LEU A 154 17.39 -10.11 0.75
CA LEU A 154 17.38 -11.58 0.91
C LEU A 154 15.97 -12.18 0.84
N LEU A 155 15.00 -11.53 1.50
CA LEU A 155 13.60 -11.95 1.48
C LEU A 155 12.89 -11.61 0.16
N GLY A 156 13.41 -10.64 -0.60
CA GLY A 156 12.91 -10.27 -1.93
C GLY A 156 13.41 -11.16 -3.07
N ILE A 157 14.52 -11.89 -2.91
CA ILE A 157 15.07 -12.80 -3.94
C ILE A 157 14.03 -13.81 -4.46
N PRO A 158 13.26 -14.52 -3.61
CA PRO A 158 12.24 -15.46 -4.09
C PRO A 158 11.19 -14.79 -4.99
N SER A 159 10.72 -13.60 -4.63
CA SER A 159 9.77 -12.83 -5.44
C SER A 159 10.39 -12.35 -6.76
N ALA A 160 11.67 -11.99 -6.76
CA ALA A 160 12.38 -11.61 -7.98
C ALA A 160 12.62 -12.79 -8.94
N LEU A 161 12.73 -14.02 -8.42
CA LEU A 161 13.00 -15.22 -9.21
C LEU A 161 11.73 -15.93 -9.69
N LYS A 162 10.61 -15.80 -8.97
CA LYS A 162 9.36 -16.50 -9.28
C LYS A 162 8.16 -15.57 -9.16
N LEU A 163 7.48 -15.33 -10.30
CA LEU A 163 6.30 -14.47 -10.37
C LEU A 163 5.16 -14.95 -9.45
N GLU A 164 4.96 -16.26 -9.31
CA GLU A 164 3.95 -16.83 -8.40
C GLU A 164 4.18 -16.42 -6.94
N ILE A 165 5.45 -16.37 -6.49
CA ILE A 165 5.80 -15.94 -5.14
C ILE A 165 5.57 -14.43 -5.01
N PHE A 166 5.96 -13.65 -6.01
CA PHE A 166 5.70 -12.20 -6.03
C PHE A 166 4.21 -11.90 -5.90
N GLN A 167 3.37 -12.51 -6.74
CA GLN A 167 1.91 -12.34 -6.72
C GLN A 167 1.29 -12.82 -5.40
N ASN A 168 1.80 -13.92 -4.84
CA ASN A 168 1.35 -14.38 -3.53
C ASN A 168 1.67 -13.37 -2.41
N GLN A 169 2.90 -12.85 -2.37
CA GLN A 169 3.30 -11.88 -1.35
C GLN A 169 2.53 -10.56 -1.49
N ASP A 170 2.37 -10.06 -2.71
CA ASP A 170 1.58 -8.87 -3.00
C ASP A 170 0.13 -9.03 -2.49
N TRP A 171 -0.48 -10.16 -2.81
CA TRP A 171 -1.83 -10.49 -2.34
C TRP A 171 -1.95 -10.59 -0.81
N VAL A 172 -1.07 -11.37 -0.17
CA VAL A 172 -1.14 -11.64 1.27
C VAL A 172 -1.00 -10.36 2.08
N TRP A 173 -0.03 -9.52 1.71
CA TRP A 173 0.25 -8.29 2.45
C TRP A 173 -0.70 -7.15 2.06
N GLY A 174 -1.31 -7.20 0.86
CA GLY A 174 -2.44 -6.34 0.50
C GLY A 174 -3.65 -6.51 1.42
N VAL A 175 -3.94 -7.73 1.88
CA VAL A 175 -4.99 -7.98 2.90
C VAL A 175 -4.55 -7.46 4.28
N ALA A 176 -3.26 -7.55 4.62
CA ALA A 176 -2.74 -7.08 5.90
C ALA A 176 -2.92 -5.56 6.05
N LEU A 177 -2.79 -4.82 4.95
CA LEU A 177 -3.10 -3.39 4.90
C LEU A 177 -4.53 -3.09 5.33
N MET A 178 -5.53 -3.82 4.80
CA MET A 178 -6.93 -3.61 5.15
C MET A 178 -7.18 -3.86 6.63
N VAL A 179 -6.58 -4.93 7.17
CA VAL A 179 -6.66 -5.28 8.59
C VAL A 179 -6.03 -4.19 9.46
N SER A 180 -4.85 -3.68 9.07
CA SER A 180 -4.19 -2.58 9.78
C SER A 180 -5.03 -1.29 9.74
N GLY A 181 -5.54 -0.92 8.57
CA GLY A 181 -6.44 0.23 8.40
C GLY A 181 -7.69 0.13 9.28
N PHE A 182 -8.28 -1.06 9.38
CA PHE A 182 -9.39 -1.32 10.32
C PHE A 182 -8.98 -1.06 11.77
N PHE A 183 -7.82 -1.52 12.22
CA PHE A 183 -7.37 -1.28 13.59
C PHE A 183 -7.13 0.20 13.89
N PHE A 184 -6.59 0.97 12.94
CA PHE A 184 -6.49 2.42 13.06
C PHE A 184 -7.87 3.07 13.19
N ALA A 185 -8.80 2.72 12.30
CA ALA A 185 -10.16 3.26 12.34
C ALA A 185 -10.88 2.88 13.65
N PHE A 186 -10.72 1.64 14.10
CA PHE A 186 -11.27 1.15 15.36
C PHE A 186 -10.69 1.89 16.57
N ALA A 187 -9.39 2.18 16.59
CA ALA A 187 -8.76 2.95 17.66
C ALA A 187 -9.34 4.38 17.75
N VAL A 188 -9.53 5.04 16.60
CA VAL A 188 -10.18 6.36 16.52
C VAL A 188 -11.64 6.30 17.01
N LEU A 189 -12.39 5.28 16.58
CA LEU A 189 -13.77 5.06 17.03
C LEU A 189 -13.86 4.85 18.54
N LYS A 190 -12.94 4.06 19.11
CA LYS A 190 -12.87 3.79 20.56
C LYS A 190 -12.46 5.02 21.37
N TYR A 191 -11.56 5.85 20.84
CA TYR A 191 -11.18 7.12 21.49
C TYR A 191 -12.33 8.15 21.47
N GLY A 192 -13.23 8.02 20.49
CA GLY A 192 -14.32 8.94 20.21
C GLY A 192 -13.95 9.83 19.03
N VAL A 193 -14.62 9.64 17.89
CA VAL A 193 -14.24 10.25 16.61
C VAL A 193 -14.25 11.78 16.65
N THR A 194 -15.32 12.37 17.21
CA THR A 194 -15.44 13.83 17.37
C THR A 194 -14.30 14.39 18.22
N ARG A 195 -13.99 13.71 19.34
CA ARG A 195 -12.88 14.09 20.22
C ARG A 195 -11.54 13.98 19.51
N PHE A 196 -11.33 12.92 18.74
CA PHE A 196 -10.11 12.73 17.96
C PHE A 196 -9.91 13.88 16.96
N ARG A 197 -10.97 14.23 16.21
CA ARG A 197 -10.97 15.34 15.25
C ARG A 197 -10.62 16.66 15.90
N GLU A 198 -11.28 17.00 17.01
CA GLU A 198 -11.05 18.27 17.71
C GLU A 198 -9.70 18.35 18.43
N THR A 199 -9.16 17.21 18.87
CA THR A 199 -7.89 17.17 19.62
C THR A 199 -6.67 17.12 18.70
N PHE A 200 -6.72 16.31 17.64
CA PHE A 200 -5.53 15.97 16.85
C PHE A 200 -5.55 16.51 15.42
N ILE A 201 -6.73 16.77 14.84
CA ILE A 201 -6.83 17.21 13.44
C ILE A 201 -7.01 18.73 13.36
N ASN A 202 -7.99 19.26 14.10
CA ASN A 202 -8.31 20.68 14.13
C ASN A 202 -7.48 21.40 15.20
N GLN A 203 -6.16 21.38 15.04
CA GLN A 203 -5.24 22.06 15.94
C GLN A 203 -5.17 23.56 15.62
N SER A 204 -4.55 24.35 16.50
CA SER A 204 -4.41 25.80 16.33
C SER A 204 -3.63 26.21 15.07
N GLY A 205 -2.77 25.32 14.56
CA GLY A 205 -2.01 25.53 13.32
C GLY A 205 -2.67 25.00 12.06
N SER A 206 -3.89 24.46 12.13
CA SER A 206 -4.58 23.95 10.96
C SER A 206 -5.21 25.11 10.16
N ASP A 207 -4.78 25.27 8.91
CA ASP A 207 -5.39 26.18 7.93
C ASP A 207 -6.79 25.67 7.52
N ILE A 208 -6.96 24.34 7.45
CA ILE A 208 -8.25 23.71 7.16
C ILE A 208 -8.82 23.03 8.41
N GLN A 209 -10.03 23.43 8.79
CA GLN A 209 -10.79 22.76 9.83
C GLN A 209 -11.74 21.71 9.26
N ILE A 210 -11.58 20.48 9.71
CA ILE A 210 -12.40 19.35 9.30
C ILE A 210 -13.73 19.38 10.06
N GLY A 211 -14.83 19.32 9.29
CA GLY A 211 -16.20 19.33 9.81
C GLY A 211 -16.69 17.96 10.31
N PRO A 212 -17.92 17.90 10.86
CA PRO A 212 -18.51 16.66 11.40
C PRO A 212 -18.71 15.54 10.38
N TRP A 213 -18.62 15.83 9.07
CA TRP A 213 -18.69 14.82 8.02
C TRP A 213 -17.60 13.75 8.17
N TRP A 214 -16.44 14.12 8.72
CA TRP A 214 -15.34 13.20 8.95
C TRP A 214 -15.68 12.14 9.99
N ASP A 215 -16.55 12.47 10.95
CA ASP A 215 -17.01 11.53 11.96
C ASP A 215 -17.80 10.37 11.32
N TRP A 216 -18.57 10.68 10.28
CA TRP A 216 -19.25 9.69 9.44
C TRP A 216 -18.28 8.96 8.51
N ALA A 217 -17.35 9.68 7.88
CA ALA A 217 -16.34 9.08 7.00
C ALA A 217 -15.52 8.01 7.74
N MET A 218 -15.09 8.25 8.98
CA MET A 218 -14.35 7.26 9.75
C MET A 218 -15.15 5.99 10.09
N ARG A 219 -16.46 6.11 10.32
CA ARG A 219 -17.35 4.95 10.50
C ARG A 219 -17.49 4.16 9.20
N LEU A 220 -17.58 4.86 8.08
CA LEU A 220 -17.63 4.26 6.75
C LEU A 220 -16.35 3.50 6.44
N VAL A 221 -15.17 4.12 6.68
CA VAL A 221 -13.86 3.47 6.48
C VAL A 221 -13.73 2.20 7.33
N ALA A 222 -14.19 2.22 8.59
CA ALA A 222 -14.16 1.03 9.43
C ALA A 222 -15.05 -0.10 8.88
N PHE A 223 -16.25 0.24 8.40
CA PHE A 223 -17.15 -0.72 7.77
C PHE A 223 -16.56 -1.27 6.46
N GLU A 224 -16.03 -0.37 5.62
CA GLU A 224 -15.41 -0.69 4.35
C GLU A 224 -14.22 -1.63 4.52
N ALA A 225 -13.33 -1.37 5.48
CA ALA A 225 -12.19 -2.23 5.74
C ALA A 225 -12.61 -3.67 6.10
N VAL A 226 -13.68 -3.83 6.90
CA VAL A 226 -14.23 -5.16 7.24
C VAL A 226 -14.88 -5.80 6.01
N PHE A 227 -15.68 -5.04 5.27
CA PHE A 227 -16.37 -5.52 4.09
C PHE A 227 -15.40 -5.97 3.00
N LEU A 228 -14.40 -5.15 2.67
CA LEU A 228 -13.38 -5.47 1.68
C LEU A 228 -12.52 -6.65 2.14
N ALA A 229 -12.07 -6.69 3.40
CA ALA A 229 -11.31 -7.85 3.88
C ALA A 229 -12.13 -9.15 3.77
N ALA A 230 -13.42 -9.11 4.13
CA ALA A 230 -14.31 -10.27 3.98
C ALA A 230 -14.52 -10.64 2.50
N TRP A 231 -14.70 -9.66 1.63
CA TRP A 231 -14.85 -9.86 0.20
C TRP A 231 -13.60 -10.48 -0.43
N PHE A 232 -12.41 -9.98 -0.12
CA PHE A 232 -11.14 -10.49 -0.62
C PHE A 232 -10.88 -11.94 -0.18
N LEU A 233 -11.22 -12.26 1.07
CA LEU A 233 -11.14 -13.64 1.54
C LEU A 233 -12.21 -14.52 0.89
N TRP A 234 -13.39 -13.97 0.59
CA TRP A 234 -14.42 -14.71 -0.12
C TRP A 234 -14.04 -14.99 -1.58
N SER A 235 -13.48 -14.01 -2.29
CA SER A 235 -13.10 -14.14 -3.70
C SER A 235 -11.93 -15.10 -3.91
N ALA A 236 -11.03 -15.24 -2.93
CA ALA A 236 -9.91 -16.17 -2.96
C ALA A 236 -10.27 -17.62 -2.54
N ARG A 237 -11.54 -17.92 -2.30
CA ARG A 237 -11.99 -19.27 -1.92
C ARG A 237 -12.00 -20.19 -3.14
N SER A 238 -11.28 -21.31 -3.06
CA SER A 238 -11.45 -22.43 -3.98
C SER A 238 -12.59 -23.36 -3.52
N ASP A 239 -13.27 -24.00 -4.47
CA ASP A 239 -14.31 -24.99 -4.16
C ASP A 239 -13.73 -26.27 -3.53
N ASP A 240 -12.47 -26.60 -3.81
CA ASP A 240 -11.75 -27.69 -3.15
C ASP A 240 -11.05 -27.20 -1.87
N PHE A 241 -11.46 -27.77 -0.74
CA PHE A 241 -10.92 -27.47 0.59
C PHE A 241 -9.41 -27.72 0.69
N ARG A 242 -8.85 -28.73 0.01
CA ARG A 242 -7.40 -29.01 0.10
C ARG A 242 -6.58 -28.00 -0.68
N GLU A 243 -7.11 -27.51 -1.79
CA GLU A 243 -6.48 -26.45 -2.57
C GLU A 243 -6.50 -25.13 -1.80
N THR A 244 -7.53 -24.87 -0.99
CA THR A 244 -7.65 -23.66 -0.16
C THR A 244 -6.59 -23.56 0.94
N TRP A 245 -5.87 -24.64 1.31
CA TRP A 245 -4.92 -24.63 2.43
C TRP A 245 -3.48 -24.94 1.98
N THR A 246 -2.98 -24.16 1.02
CA THR A 246 -1.62 -24.29 0.49
C THR A 246 -0.78 -23.04 0.77
N LEU A 247 0.50 -23.25 1.10
CA LEU A 247 1.45 -22.17 1.34
C LEU A 247 2.01 -21.71 -0.02
N PHE A 248 1.93 -20.41 -0.31
CA PHE A 248 2.44 -19.78 -1.54
C PHE A 248 1.65 -20.01 -2.83
N SER A 249 0.42 -20.55 -2.78
CA SER A 249 -0.47 -20.49 -3.95
C SER A 249 -0.91 -19.04 -4.22
N PRO A 250 -0.81 -18.54 -5.45
CA PRO A 250 -1.38 -17.23 -5.81
C PRO A 250 -2.88 -17.20 -5.47
N TYR A 251 -3.36 -16.06 -4.98
CA TYR A 251 -4.79 -15.79 -4.76
C TYR A 251 -5.53 -16.82 -3.90
N ASN A 252 -4.98 -17.16 -2.73
CA ASN A 252 -5.47 -18.25 -1.89
C ASN A 252 -5.66 -17.83 -0.42
N VAL A 253 -6.84 -18.09 0.14
CA VAL A 253 -7.19 -17.77 1.55
C VAL A 253 -6.25 -18.43 2.57
N GLY A 254 -5.94 -19.72 2.39
CA GLY A 254 -5.08 -20.44 3.32
C GLY A 254 -3.67 -19.87 3.34
N SER A 255 -3.16 -19.38 2.21
CA SER A 255 -1.87 -18.69 2.19
C SER A 255 -1.87 -17.43 3.05
N VAL A 256 -2.96 -16.64 3.02
CA VAL A 256 -3.12 -15.45 3.88
C VAL A 256 -3.15 -15.85 5.35
N VAL A 257 -4.04 -16.79 5.70
CA VAL A 257 -4.24 -17.20 7.10
C VAL A 257 -2.96 -17.82 7.68
N ILE A 258 -2.31 -18.73 6.96
CA ILE A 258 -1.11 -19.42 7.44
C ILE A 258 0.03 -18.41 7.64
N GLN A 259 0.29 -17.52 6.69
CA GLN A 259 1.35 -16.52 6.82
C GLN A 259 1.07 -15.55 7.98
N PHE A 260 -0.19 -15.11 8.15
CA PHE A 260 -0.56 -14.24 9.27
C PHE A 260 -0.41 -14.94 10.62
N VAL A 261 -0.79 -16.21 10.71
CA VAL A 261 -0.61 -17.02 11.93
C VAL A 261 0.88 -17.18 12.27
N ILE A 262 1.73 -17.45 11.27
CA ILE A 262 3.18 -17.54 11.46
C ILE A 262 3.72 -16.21 12.03
N VAL A 263 3.35 -15.08 11.42
CA VAL A 263 3.78 -13.74 11.86
C VAL A 263 3.27 -13.45 13.27
N LEU A 264 2.01 -13.75 13.56
CA LEU A 264 1.42 -13.55 14.88
C LEU A 264 2.13 -14.39 15.95
N ILE A 265 2.44 -15.66 15.66
CA ILE A 265 3.20 -16.52 16.57
C ILE A 265 4.59 -15.93 16.82
N ILE A 266 5.29 -15.49 15.78
CA ILE A 266 6.61 -14.84 15.93
C ILE A 266 6.50 -13.60 16.81
N LEU A 267 5.52 -12.72 16.57
CA LEU A 267 5.29 -11.52 17.36
C LEU A 267 4.96 -11.85 18.82
N LEU A 268 4.12 -12.85 19.07
CA LEU A 268 3.78 -13.30 20.44
C LEU A 268 5.00 -13.86 21.18
N LEU A 269 5.83 -14.65 20.51
CA LEU A 269 7.08 -15.19 21.07
C LEU A 269 8.09 -14.09 21.37
N LEU A 270 8.17 -13.07 20.51
CA LEU A 270 9.08 -11.93 20.68
C LEU A 270 8.51 -10.82 21.55
N ASN A 271 7.23 -10.83 21.89
CA ASN A 271 6.52 -9.73 22.56
C ASN A 271 7.24 -9.25 23.83
N LYS A 272 7.62 -10.16 24.73
CA LYS A 272 8.33 -9.80 25.97
C LYS A 272 9.67 -9.11 25.69
N ARG A 273 10.41 -9.58 24.67
CA ARG A 273 11.70 -8.99 24.27
C ARG A 273 11.49 -7.61 23.68
N ILE A 274 10.56 -7.48 22.73
CA ILE A 274 10.18 -6.22 22.08
C ILE A 274 9.76 -5.19 23.14
N ALA A 275 8.79 -5.53 24.00
CA ALA A 275 8.30 -4.64 25.05
C ALA A 275 9.42 -4.18 25.99
N SER A 276 10.29 -5.10 26.43
CA SER A 276 11.43 -4.76 27.29
C SER A 276 12.49 -3.89 26.60
N ALA A 277 12.64 -4.02 25.28
CA ALA A 277 13.59 -3.23 24.51
C ALA A 277 13.06 -1.81 24.29
N VAL A 278 11.78 -1.67 23.94
CA VAL A 278 11.13 -0.35 23.78
C VAL A 278 11.13 0.44 25.09
N GLN A 279 10.80 -0.20 26.22
CA GLN A 279 10.84 0.48 27.53
C GLN A 279 12.25 0.98 27.86
N ARG A 280 13.28 0.16 27.64
CA ARG A 280 14.68 0.57 27.84
C ARG A 280 15.13 1.69 26.91
N GLY A 281 14.65 1.70 25.67
CA GLY A 281 14.91 2.76 24.69
C GLY A 281 14.27 4.10 25.07
N GLN A 282 13.09 4.08 25.71
CA GLN A 282 12.42 5.30 26.22
C GLN A 282 13.08 5.85 27.49
N GLU A 283 13.74 5.01 28.29
CA GLU A 283 14.45 5.40 29.51
C GLU A 283 15.85 5.98 29.25
N GLN A 284 16.44 5.73 28.08
CA GLN A 284 17.69 6.38 27.67
C GLN A 284 17.37 7.76 27.09
N PRO A 285 17.85 8.87 27.70
CA PRO A 285 17.74 10.17 27.07
C PRO A 285 18.43 10.10 25.72
N ALA A 286 17.80 10.66 24.69
CA ALA A 286 18.41 10.83 23.38
C ALA A 286 19.79 11.45 23.58
N ALA A 287 20.85 10.66 23.38
CA ALA A 287 22.20 11.18 23.33
C ALA A 287 22.25 12.13 22.13
N GLU A 288 22.65 13.38 22.41
CA GLU A 288 22.74 14.53 21.50
C GLU A 288 23.37 14.20 20.14
#